data_AF-A0A1G8FKB0-F1
#
_entry.id   AF-A0A1G8FKB0-F1
#
_cell.length_a   1.000
_cell.length_b   1.000
_cell.length_c   1.000
_cell.angle_alpha   90.00
_cell.angle_beta   90.00
_cell.angle_gamma   90.00
#
_symmetry.space_group_name_H-M   'P 1'
#
loop_
_entity.id
_entity.type
_entity.pdbx_description
1 polymer ?
#
loop_
_entity_poly.entity_id
_entity_poly.type
_entity_poly.pdbx_seq_one_letter_code
_entity_poly.pdbx_strand_id
1 'polypeptide(L)'
;MNQEPIHLYLSRYKEHIKYLRDTGQETPGWRDLREEELPEYLQVKQSKIEINTDTPVRDYEREGTWKKGSMLTMTMELADGTQYTMNGYFVEEKDDWYPNENPAVHKSKGCGFCQSIIGLGGEDSVKEEFCMLPLPEKKYLFEEVLRRHKNELYDG
;
A
#
# COMPACT_ATOMS: atom_id res chain seq x y z
N MET A 1 30.56 9.50 -4.70
CA MET A 1 29.84 8.29 -5.12
C MET A 1 28.44 8.73 -5.49
N ASN A 2 28.05 8.63 -6.76
CA ASN A 2 26.67 8.87 -7.16
C ASN A 2 25.84 7.70 -6.64
N GLN A 3 25.13 7.91 -5.52
CA GLN A 3 24.09 6.97 -5.11
C GLN A 3 23.00 7.03 -6.18
N GLU A 4 22.66 5.88 -6.75
CA GLU A 4 21.48 5.77 -7.61
C GLU A 4 20.25 6.29 -6.83
N PRO A 5 19.29 6.93 -7.51
CA PRO A 5 18.08 7.41 -6.87
C PRO A 5 17.40 6.24 -6.14
N ILE A 6 17.16 6.37 -4.84
CA ILE A 6 16.32 5.39 -4.13
C ILE A 6 14.91 5.59 -4.68
N HIS A 7 14.47 4.64 -5.50
CA HIS A 7 13.08 4.54 -5.90
C HIS A 7 12.26 4.07 -4.68
N LEU A 8 11.92 4.98 -3.78
CA LEU A 8 11.14 4.69 -2.56
C LEU A 8 9.78 4.04 -2.86
N TYR A 9 9.28 4.19 -4.09
CA TYR A 9 8.09 3.48 -4.55
C TYR A 9 8.35 1.97 -4.77
N LEU A 10 9.59 1.53 -5.06
CA LEU A 10 10.02 0.11 -5.14
C LEU A 10 10.70 -0.42 -3.87
N SER A 11 10.72 0.34 -2.77
CA SER A 11 11.23 -0.19 -1.50
C SER A 11 10.18 -1.04 -0.79
N ARG A 12 10.63 -2.01 0.00
CA ARG A 12 9.76 -2.74 0.94
C ARG A 12 9.45 -1.89 2.17
N TYR A 13 8.41 -2.25 2.92
CA TYR A 13 7.95 -1.50 4.09
C TYR A 13 9.10 -1.19 5.06
N LYS A 14 9.86 -2.20 5.48
CA LYS A 14 10.98 -2.02 6.43
C LYS A 14 12.08 -1.11 5.88
N GLU A 15 12.38 -1.20 4.59
CA GLU A 15 13.37 -0.35 3.94
C GLU A 15 12.90 1.10 3.88
N HIS A 16 11.62 1.32 3.57
CA HIS A 16 11.01 2.65 3.56
C HIS A 16 11.04 3.30 4.95
N ILE A 17 10.65 2.56 5.99
CA ILE A 17 10.71 3.05 7.38
C ILE A 17 12.15 3.39 7.78
N LYS A 18 13.11 2.52 7.43
CA LYS A 18 14.53 2.78 7.70
C LYS A 18 14.97 4.09 7.04
N TYR A 19 14.62 4.30 5.77
CA TYR A 19 14.95 5.54 5.06
C TYR A 19 14.38 6.78 5.75
N LEU A 20 13.11 6.75 6.18
CA LEU A 20 12.48 7.87 6.87
C LEU A 20 13.21 8.21 8.19
N ARG A 21 13.66 7.18 8.92
CA ARG A 21 14.44 7.34 10.15
C ARG A 21 15.82 7.90 9.91
N ASP A 22 16.55 7.32 8.95
CA ASP A 22 17.91 7.73 8.61
C ASP A 22 17.97 9.17 8.10
N THR A 23 16.90 9.64 7.45
CA THR A 23 16.81 10.99 6.88
C THR A 23 16.09 12.01 7.76
N GLY A 24 15.62 11.59 8.96
CA GLY A 24 14.89 12.48 9.88
C GLY A 24 13.51 12.91 9.37
N GLN A 25 12.92 12.19 8.42
CA GLN A 25 11.58 12.45 7.87
C GLN A 25 10.47 11.77 8.69
N GLU A 26 10.81 10.86 9.61
CA GLU A 26 9.87 10.33 10.60
C GLU A 26 9.89 11.22 11.86
N THR A 27 8.74 11.83 12.20
CA THR A 27 8.61 12.56 13.46
C THR A 27 8.43 11.58 14.63
N PRO A 28 8.81 11.96 15.87
CA PRO A 28 8.62 11.11 17.05
C PRO A 28 7.16 10.64 17.21
N GLY A 29 6.19 11.55 17.06
CA GLY A 29 4.77 11.18 17.15
C GLY A 29 4.33 10.18 16.07
N TRP A 30 4.86 10.27 14.85
CA TRP A 30 4.54 9.26 13.82
C TRP A 30 5.20 7.92 14.10
N ARG A 31 6.39 7.93 14.70
CA ARG A 31 7.06 6.72 15.11
C ARG A 31 6.26 6.01 16.20
N ASP A 32 5.87 6.73 17.25
CA ASP A 32 5.10 6.20 18.37
C ASP A 32 3.77 5.63 17.85
N LEU A 33 3.06 6.38 17.01
CA LEU A 33 1.80 5.92 16.42
C LEU A 33 1.98 4.63 15.59
N ARG A 34 3.10 4.49 14.87
CA ARG A 34 3.41 3.29 14.07
C ARG A 34 3.82 2.08 14.91
N GLU A 35 4.50 2.32 16.03
CA GLU A 35 4.99 1.26 16.91
C GLU A 35 3.88 0.78 17.88
N GLU A 36 2.94 1.65 18.25
CA GLU A 36 1.97 1.38 19.33
C GLU A 36 0.52 1.20 18.84
N GLU A 37 0.03 2.04 17.92
CA GLU A 37 -1.41 2.08 17.60
C GLU A 37 -1.75 1.53 16.21
N LEU A 38 -0.97 1.88 15.17
CA LEU A 38 -1.23 1.48 13.79
C LEU A 38 -1.37 -0.03 13.56
N PRO A 39 -0.64 -0.93 14.26
CA PRO A 39 -0.80 -2.36 14.08
C PRO A 39 -2.25 -2.84 14.26
N GLU A 40 -3.02 -2.23 15.17
CA GLU A 40 -4.43 -2.56 15.40
C GLU A 40 -5.31 -2.13 14.22
N TYR A 41 -5.06 -0.93 13.69
CA TYR A 41 -5.80 -0.38 12.55
C TYR A 41 -5.51 -1.08 11.22
N LEU A 42 -4.35 -1.73 11.09
CA LEU A 42 -3.90 -2.36 9.84
C LEU A 42 -4.06 -3.87 9.84
N GLN A 43 -4.79 -4.43 10.80
CA GLN A 43 -4.99 -5.87 10.89
C GLN A 43 -5.94 -6.35 9.77
N VAL A 44 -5.38 -7.05 8.78
CA VAL A 44 -6.17 -7.65 7.70
C VAL A 44 -7.00 -8.81 8.22
N LYS A 45 -8.33 -8.74 8.05
CA LYS A 45 -9.26 -9.81 8.39
C LYS A 45 -9.47 -10.76 7.22
N GLN A 46 -9.79 -10.23 6.06
CA GLN A 46 -9.95 -11.00 4.81
C GLN A 46 -9.37 -10.23 3.62
N SER A 47 -8.94 -10.96 2.60
CA SER A 47 -8.38 -10.38 1.37
C SER A 47 -8.69 -11.26 0.15
N LYS A 48 -8.72 -10.62 -1.03
CA LYS A 48 -8.81 -11.26 -2.35
C LYS A 48 -7.92 -10.53 -3.33
N ILE A 49 -7.44 -11.27 -4.33
CA ILE A 49 -6.60 -10.75 -5.39
C ILE A 49 -7.18 -11.03 -6.77
N GLU A 50 -6.85 -10.18 -7.73
CA GLU A 50 -7.15 -10.34 -9.15
C GLU A 50 -5.96 -9.84 -9.98
N ILE A 51 -5.53 -10.64 -10.96
CA ILE A 51 -4.42 -10.30 -11.84
C ILE A 51 -4.95 -10.05 -13.25
N ASN A 52 -4.58 -8.89 -13.82
CA ASN A 52 -4.90 -8.51 -15.18
C ASN A 52 -3.60 -8.38 -16.01
N THR A 53 -3.36 -9.32 -16.94
CA THR A 53 -2.06 -9.51 -17.62
C THR A 53 -1.88 -8.74 -18.94
N ASP A 54 -2.75 -7.78 -19.28
CA ASP A 54 -2.58 -6.92 -20.47
C ASP A 54 -3.03 -5.48 -20.18
N THR A 55 -2.51 -4.91 -19.09
CA THR A 55 -2.86 -3.56 -18.63
C THR A 55 -1.73 -2.58 -18.94
N PRO A 56 -2.02 -1.34 -19.36
CA PRO A 56 -1.02 -0.28 -19.37
C PRO A 56 -0.52 -0.01 -17.94
N VAL A 57 0.75 -0.28 -17.68
CA VAL A 57 1.43 -0.06 -16.40
C VAL A 57 2.59 0.92 -16.59
N ARG A 58 2.99 1.58 -15.50
CA ARG A 58 4.11 2.53 -15.54
C ARG A 58 5.40 1.77 -15.88
N ASP A 59 6.17 2.30 -16.82
CA ASP A 59 7.49 1.76 -17.11
C ASP A 59 8.50 2.33 -16.10
N TYR A 60 8.97 1.46 -15.20
CA TYR A 60 9.92 1.85 -14.16
C TYR A 60 11.37 1.95 -14.67
N GLU A 61 11.67 1.40 -15.85
CA GLU A 61 12.97 1.55 -16.51
C GLU A 61 13.06 2.88 -17.29
N ARG A 62 11.90 3.48 -17.62
CA ARG A 62 11.80 4.66 -18.48
C ARG A 62 10.76 5.63 -17.93
N GLU A 63 11.25 6.60 -17.15
CA GLU A 63 10.41 7.65 -16.56
C GLU A 63 9.48 8.31 -17.58
N GLY A 64 8.23 8.50 -17.17
CA GLY A 64 7.20 9.16 -17.98
C GLY A 64 6.61 8.30 -19.10
N THR A 65 6.94 7.01 -19.18
CA THR A 65 6.40 6.10 -20.20
C THR A 65 5.56 4.97 -19.59
N TRP A 66 4.75 4.35 -20.45
CA TRP A 66 3.85 3.25 -20.11
C TRP A 66 4.23 2.03 -20.96
N LYS A 67 4.21 0.85 -20.35
CA LYS A 67 4.35 -0.44 -21.04
C LYS A 67 3.14 -1.33 -20.76
N LYS A 68 2.94 -2.35 -21.59
CA LYS A 68 2.00 -3.43 -21.25
C LYS A 68 2.60 -4.26 -20.13
N GLY A 69 1.81 -4.62 -19.13
CA GLY A 69 2.25 -5.47 -18.04
C GLY A 69 1.09 -5.97 -17.20
N SER A 70 1.44 -6.57 -16.07
CA SER A 70 0.48 -7.17 -15.15
C SER A 70 0.12 -6.20 -14.04
N MET A 71 -1.18 -6.00 -13.83
CA MET A 71 -1.73 -5.25 -12.70
C MET A 71 -2.38 -6.22 -11.71
N LEU A 72 -2.06 -6.02 -10.43
CA LEU A 72 -2.65 -6.74 -9.31
C LEU A 72 -3.63 -5.82 -8.59
N THR A 73 -4.90 -6.20 -8.58
CA THR A 73 -5.94 -5.57 -7.78
C THR A 73 -6.10 -6.37 -6.50
N MET A 74 -5.98 -5.72 -5.36
CA MET A 74 -6.23 -6.29 -4.05
C MET A 74 -7.47 -5.66 -3.44
N THR A 75 -8.35 -6.49 -2.91
CA THR A 75 -9.44 -6.05 -2.04
C THR A 75 -9.25 -6.65 -0.66
N MET A 76 -9.44 -5.87 0.39
CA MET A 76 -9.27 -6.33 1.76
C MET A 76 -10.28 -5.70 2.70
N GLU A 77 -10.62 -6.41 3.76
CA GLU A 77 -11.35 -5.91 4.92
C GLU A 77 -10.41 -6.01 6.13
N LEU A 78 -10.32 -4.93 6.89
CA LEU A 78 -9.56 -4.86 8.12
C LEU A 78 -10.43 -5.26 9.32
N ALA A 79 -9.81 -5.48 10.48
CA ALA A 79 -10.51 -5.95 11.69
C ALA A 79 -11.59 -4.98 12.18
N ASP A 80 -11.41 -3.69 11.95
CA ASP A 80 -12.38 -2.61 12.25
C ASP A 80 -13.53 -2.52 11.23
N GLY A 81 -13.53 -3.36 10.18
CA GLY A 81 -14.52 -3.35 9.11
C GLY A 81 -14.19 -2.41 7.94
N THR A 82 -13.08 -1.66 7.99
CA THR A 82 -12.62 -0.82 6.88
C THR A 82 -12.34 -1.69 5.65
N GLN A 83 -12.94 -1.34 4.51
CA GLN A 83 -12.73 -2.07 3.26
C GLN A 83 -11.85 -1.27 2.31
N TYR A 84 -10.68 -1.79 1.94
CA TYR A 84 -9.77 -1.16 0.98
C TYR A 84 -9.74 -1.88 -0.36
N THR A 85 -9.61 -1.10 -1.43
CA THR A 85 -9.09 -1.53 -2.72
C THR A 85 -7.75 -0.84 -2.99
N MET A 86 -6.74 -1.61 -3.37
CA MET A 86 -5.44 -1.08 -3.78
C MET A 86 -4.91 -1.83 -5.00
N ASN A 87 -4.17 -1.12 -5.83
CA ASN A 87 -3.59 -1.67 -7.04
C ASN A 87 -2.06 -1.66 -6.95
N GLY A 88 -1.45 -2.63 -7.60
CA GLY A 88 -0.01 -2.73 -7.77
C GLY A 88 0.35 -3.27 -9.14
N TYR A 89 1.64 -3.28 -9.43
CA TYR A 89 2.19 -3.74 -10.70
C TYR A 89 3.31 -4.75 -10.43
N PHE A 90 3.46 -5.69 -11.35
CA PHE A 90 4.60 -6.60 -11.35
C PHE A 90 5.83 -5.90 -11.91
N VAL A 91 6.95 -6.02 -11.23
CA VAL A 91 8.23 -5.42 -11.62
C VAL A 91 9.19 -6.55 -11.98
N GLU A 92 9.38 -6.77 -13.28
CA GLU A 92 10.12 -7.90 -13.84
C GLU A 92 11.56 -7.99 -13.30
N GLU A 93 12.27 -6.87 -13.18
CA GLU A 93 13.65 -6.84 -12.64
C GLU A 93 13.75 -7.27 -11.17
N LYS A 94 12.64 -7.14 -10.42
CA LYS A 94 12.55 -7.52 -9.01
C LYS A 94 11.91 -8.90 -8.83
N ASP A 95 11.33 -9.45 -9.89
CA ASP A 95 10.52 -10.66 -9.87
C ASP A 95 9.40 -10.59 -8.81
N ASP A 96 8.79 -9.42 -8.64
CA ASP A 96 7.87 -9.19 -7.53
C ASP A 96 6.85 -8.06 -7.76
N TRP A 97 5.82 -8.01 -6.91
CA TRP A 97 4.72 -7.06 -6.93
C TRP A 97 4.97 -5.87 -5.99
N TYR A 98 4.60 -4.68 -6.46
CA TYR A 98 4.70 -3.43 -5.72
C TYR A 98 3.42 -2.60 -5.82
N PRO A 99 3.00 -1.93 -4.72
CA PRO A 99 1.86 -1.02 -4.78
C PRO A 99 2.16 0.14 -5.73
N ASN A 100 1.14 0.60 -6.46
CA ASN A 100 1.27 1.82 -7.25
C ASN A 100 1.35 3.07 -6.34
N GLU A 101 1.51 4.25 -6.93
CA GLU A 101 1.57 5.52 -6.17
C GLU A 101 0.19 6.09 -5.83
N ASN A 102 -0.88 5.58 -6.46
CA ASN A 102 -2.21 6.11 -6.25
C ASN A 102 -2.70 5.83 -4.81
N PRO A 103 -3.48 6.73 -4.19
CA PRO A 103 -4.08 6.46 -2.90
C PRO A 103 -4.90 5.15 -2.92
N ALA A 104 -4.95 4.45 -1.79
CA ALA A 104 -5.92 3.37 -1.63
C ALA A 104 -7.34 3.95 -1.65
N VAL A 105 -8.33 3.16 -2.04
CA VAL A 105 -9.75 3.58 -2.03
C VAL A 105 -10.44 2.78 -0.94
N HIS A 106 -11.12 3.45 -0.01
CA HIS A 106 -12.02 2.73 0.91
C HIS A 106 -13.43 2.64 0.32
N LYS A 107 -14.02 1.44 0.31
CA LYS A 107 -15.36 1.15 -0.22
C LYS A 107 -16.40 0.94 0.87
N SER A 108 -16.26 1.67 1.97
CA SER A 108 -17.09 1.54 3.17
C SER A 108 -17.46 2.91 3.72
N LYS A 109 -18.58 2.96 4.46
CA LYS A 109 -19.05 4.17 5.18
C LYS A 109 -18.17 4.55 6.37
N GLY A 110 -17.25 3.67 6.74
CA GLY A 110 -16.23 3.88 7.77
C GLY A 110 -14.84 3.59 7.23
N CYS A 111 -13.85 4.29 7.78
CA CYS A 111 -12.43 4.10 7.52
C CYS A 111 -11.70 4.45 8.82
N GLY A 112 -11.28 3.44 9.58
CA GLY A 112 -10.69 3.64 10.91
C GLY A 112 -9.44 4.50 10.87
N PHE A 113 -8.63 4.41 9.81
CA PHE A 113 -7.49 5.31 9.66
C PHE A 113 -7.93 6.78 9.44
N CYS A 114 -8.81 7.05 8.48
CA CYS A 114 -9.25 8.41 8.20
C CYS A 114 -9.98 9.04 9.41
N GLN A 115 -10.86 8.26 10.05
CA GLN A 115 -11.71 8.72 11.13
C GLN A 115 -10.95 8.84 12.45
N SER A 116 -10.17 7.82 12.83
CA SER A 116 -9.51 7.78 14.14
C SER A 116 -8.16 8.49 14.16
N ILE A 117 -7.39 8.47 13.08
CA ILE A 117 -6.03 9.02 13.06
C ILE A 117 -5.99 10.44 12.48
N ILE A 118 -6.68 10.67 11.36
CA ILE A 118 -6.67 12.00 10.71
C ILE A 118 -7.85 12.87 11.22
N GLY A 119 -8.86 12.27 11.86
CA GLY A 119 -10.06 12.99 12.31
C GLY A 119 -10.94 13.47 11.15
N LEU A 120 -10.87 12.79 10.00
CA LEU A 120 -11.65 13.10 8.80
C LEU A 120 -12.88 12.19 8.69
N GLY A 121 -14.06 12.83 8.66
CA GLY A 121 -15.35 12.16 8.53
C GLY A 121 -15.93 11.71 9.87
N GLY A 122 -17.20 12.02 10.11
CA GLY A 122 -17.95 11.45 11.24
C GLY A 122 -18.35 10.00 10.95
N GLU A 123 -18.95 9.33 11.94
CA GLU A 123 -19.62 8.04 11.72
C GLU A 123 -20.61 8.16 10.56
N ASP A 124 -20.57 7.21 9.63
CA ASP A 124 -21.44 7.11 8.44
C ASP A 124 -21.37 8.26 7.42
N SER A 125 -20.42 9.20 7.53
CA SER A 125 -20.31 10.32 6.59
C SER A 125 -19.26 10.15 5.49
N VAL A 126 -18.50 9.05 5.52
CA VAL A 126 -17.40 8.83 4.57
C VAL A 126 -17.97 8.16 3.32
N LYS A 127 -17.90 8.84 2.17
CA LYS A 127 -18.27 8.24 0.87
C LYS A 127 -17.14 7.34 0.37
N GLU A 128 -17.36 6.58 -0.69
CA GLU A 128 -16.26 5.90 -1.39
C GLU A 128 -15.27 6.96 -1.91
N GLU A 129 -14.16 7.12 -1.21
CA GLU A 129 -13.18 8.19 -1.44
C GLU A 129 -11.76 7.63 -1.40
N PHE A 130 -10.83 8.48 -1.85
CA PHE A 130 -9.41 8.21 -1.74
C PHE A 130 -8.99 8.29 -0.28
N CYS A 131 -8.45 7.19 0.24
CA CYS A 131 -7.88 7.11 1.57
C CYS A 131 -6.54 7.83 1.61
N MET A 132 -6.36 8.67 2.63
CA MET A 132 -5.09 9.32 2.94
C MET A 132 -4.10 8.39 3.68
N LEU A 133 -4.19 7.07 3.44
CA LEU A 133 -3.28 6.10 4.05
C LEU A 133 -1.87 6.38 3.53
N PRO A 134 -0.89 6.72 4.40
CA PRO A 134 0.43 7.07 3.94
C PRO A 134 1.11 5.88 3.24
N LEU A 135 2.04 6.19 2.35
CA LEU A 135 2.68 5.18 1.50
C LEU A 135 3.34 4.03 2.28
N PRO A 136 4.01 4.24 3.44
CA PRO A 136 4.53 3.13 4.24
C PRO A 136 3.44 2.18 4.71
N GLU A 137 2.33 2.69 5.25
CA GLU A 137 1.22 1.87 5.74
C GLU A 137 0.50 1.16 4.57
N LYS A 138 0.41 1.81 3.41
CA LYS A 138 -0.04 1.16 2.17
C LYS A 138 0.87 -0.01 1.79
N LYS A 139 2.20 0.16 1.84
CA LYS A 139 3.18 -0.90 1.56
C LYS A 139 3.03 -2.06 2.55
N TYR A 140 2.83 -1.74 3.83
CA TYR A 140 2.58 -2.74 4.86
C TYR A 140 1.37 -3.62 4.53
N LEU A 141 0.21 -3.01 4.26
CA LEU A 141 -1.01 -3.75 3.89
C LEU A 141 -0.81 -4.56 2.60
N PHE A 142 -0.17 -3.97 1.59
CA PHE A 142 0.09 -4.64 0.32
C PHE A 142 0.95 -5.90 0.53
N GLU A 143 2.05 -5.79 1.27
CA GLU A 143 2.94 -6.92 1.59
C GLU A 143 2.25 -7.99 2.43
N GLU A 144 1.40 -7.60 3.37
CA GLU A 144 0.60 -8.55 4.17
C GLU A 144 -0.37 -9.34 3.28
N VAL A 145 -0.98 -8.72 2.28
CA VAL A 145 -1.83 -9.41 1.30
C VAL A 145 -0.99 -10.31 0.39
N LEU A 146 0.16 -9.85 -0.13
CA LEU A 146 1.07 -10.71 -0.90
C LEU A 146 1.45 -11.97 -0.11
N ARG A 147 1.78 -11.83 1.17
CA ARG A 147 2.13 -12.94 2.05
C ARG A 147 0.99 -13.94 2.21
N ARG A 148 -0.25 -13.47 2.33
CA ARG A 148 -1.46 -14.31 2.45
C ARG A 148 -1.79 -15.06 1.18
N HIS A 149 -1.56 -14.44 0.03
CA HIS A 149 -1.86 -15.00 -1.29
C HIS A 149 -0.61 -15.53 -2.02
N LYS A 150 0.47 -15.84 -1.29
CA LYS A 150 1.75 -16.25 -1.87
C LYS A 150 1.59 -17.38 -2.90
N ASN A 151 0.82 -18.41 -2.55
CA ASN A 151 0.64 -19.57 -3.42
C ASN A 151 -0.09 -19.21 -4.72
N GLU A 152 -1.03 -18.27 -4.67
CA GLU A 152 -1.78 -17.81 -5.86
C GLU A 152 -0.94 -16.89 -6.76
N LEU A 153 0.07 -16.23 -6.19
CA LEU A 153 0.90 -15.23 -6.87
C LEU A 153 2.19 -15.78 -7.46
N TYR A 154 2.82 -16.76 -6.79
CA TYR A 154 4.19 -17.19 -7.11
C TYR A 154 4.32 -18.70 -7.36
N ASP A 155 3.37 -19.52 -6.89
CA ASP A 155 3.45 -20.99 -6.99
C ASP A 155 2.50 -21.55 -8.07
N GLY A 156 1.99 -20.69 -8.95
CA GLY A 156 1.08 -21.01 -10.07
C GLY A 156 1.81 -21.43 -11.35
#